data_AF-K2MM04-F1
#
_entry.id   AF-K2MM04-F1
#
_cell.length_a   1.000
_cell.length_b   1.000
_cell.length_c   1.000
_cell.angle_alpha   90.00
_cell.angle_beta   90.00
_cell.angle_gamma   90.00
#
_symmetry.space_group_name_H-M   'P 1'
#
loop_
_entity.id
_entity.type
_entity.pdbx_description
1 polymer ?
#
loop_
_entity_poly.entity_id
_entity_poly.type
_entity_poly.pdbx_seq_one_letter_code
_entity_poly.pdbx_strand_id
1 'polypeptide(L)'
;MRMSSFCSLSTLPLILLLLLLCVRLCSGRVEHRCTFDKRMRDAAPMPMVRELPRKGQGAFQAYTASEPEWGPLRIGFFTEDLKNKSRYCTAEGDMRPDYEGNTVRCEEKHILTEEKKAFLINKLLPDSIKLHSDRLLVQPTELFVLPPYFVGACTLFSIPVAHFTEGIIGVDFTLYVAAGPTQDVNVAWGVPCAVGSGGRPAVGALNFGPQHISPRQDLSRAVAHEIAHAIGFSVQLFAESKMVTRLSTFRGKPNVLVVSSEKTLEVTRKHFNCDRAPGMELEDEGGAGTAHSHWERRNAKDEIMAGVSGIGYYSAMTMAAFEDLGYYRANWGMEEVMGWGRNAGCDFLEEKCVNNGTTKYPDMFCIDGSFLFQCTSDRLALGVCGLFAFGQDLHPVYRYFKYPFMGGSPNELTDYCPVIMPSAEGTCTNTLNNYTGCRVGPTSRCVEGDLLRLNSVNVGAICVEVSCENKGIASIRYVGDDNWYPCPEGHRLKPGPPFTRGHIICPRYTDLCTTLGSAVLKTTLDNNTFQNLLTPVEGPVQRSFSKLLEMEKNEGRKKYSEVDAGSVAVAPILLWLLLCSLSGALVGMTA
;
A
#
# COMPACT_ATOMS: atom_id res chain seq x y z
N MET A 1 46.06 -7.42 49.43
CA MET A 1 46.90 -7.90 48.31
C MET A 1 46.07 -8.92 47.52
N ARG A 2 45.82 -8.65 46.23
CA ARG A 2 45.13 -9.48 45.19
C ARG A 2 43.77 -10.16 45.49
N MET A 3 42.77 -9.72 44.73
CA MET A 3 41.61 -10.52 44.30
C MET A 3 42.05 -11.66 43.38
N SER A 4 41.35 -12.81 43.43
CA SER A 4 41.13 -13.67 42.25
C SER A 4 40.11 -14.77 42.53
N SER A 5 38.95 -14.70 41.88
CA SER A 5 38.19 -15.89 41.50
C SER A 5 37.57 -15.62 40.14
N PHE A 6 37.96 -16.42 39.14
CA PHE A 6 37.54 -16.25 37.76
C PHE A 6 36.15 -16.88 37.54
N CYS A 7 35.22 -16.10 36.99
CA CYS A 7 34.08 -16.65 36.25
C CYS A 7 34.18 -16.15 34.80
N SER A 8 33.99 -17.04 33.84
CA SER A 8 34.52 -16.91 32.48
C SER A 8 33.78 -15.93 31.58
N LEU A 9 34.54 -15.13 30.82
CA LEU A 9 34.07 -14.03 29.97
C LEU A 9 33.43 -14.47 28.62
N SER A 10 32.99 -15.73 28.49
CA SER A 10 32.71 -16.35 27.19
C SER A 10 31.24 -16.40 26.75
N THR A 11 30.28 -15.99 27.58
CA THR A 11 28.84 -16.07 27.26
C THR A 11 28.23 -14.79 26.69
N LEU A 12 28.77 -13.60 27.03
CA LEU A 12 28.33 -12.32 26.47
C LEU A 12 28.38 -12.23 24.93
N PRO A 13 29.46 -12.66 24.23
CA PRO A 13 29.51 -12.53 22.77
C PRO A 13 28.49 -13.44 22.07
N LEU A 14 28.06 -14.54 22.69
CA LEU A 14 27.02 -15.42 22.14
C LEU A 14 25.63 -14.76 22.19
N ILE A 15 25.34 -14.02 23.27
CA ILE A 15 24.10 -13.24 23.42
C ILE A 15 24.11 -12.04 22.47
N LEU A 16 25.26 -11.38 22.30
CA LEU A 16 25.42 -10.31 21.30
C LEU A 16 25.20 -10.84 19.88
N LEU A 17 25.69 -12.03 19.55
CA LEU A 17 25.48 -12.66 18.25
C LEU A 17 24.02 -13.05 18.03
N LEU A 18 23.31 -13.53 19.05
CA LEU A 18 21.86 -13.82 18.98
C LEU A 18 21.02 -12.55 18.78
N LEU A 19 21.35 -11.45 19.44
CA LEU A 19 20.73 -10.14 19.19
C LEU A 19 21.02 -9.64 17.76
N LEU A 20 22.26 -9.80 17.27
CA LEU A 20 22.65 -9.41 15.91
C LEU A 20 22.04 -10.32 14.81
N LEU A 21 21.70 -11.57 15.13
CA LEU A 21 21.01 -12.49 14.22
C LEU A 21 19.50 -12.22 14.14
N CYS A 22 18.84 -11.83 15.24
CA CYS A 22 17.44 -11.38 15.21
C CYS A 22 17.25 -10.12 14.35
N VAL A 23 18.27 -9.26 14.28
CA VAL A 23 18.26 -8.02 13.48
C VAL A 23 18.33 -8.28 11.96
N ARG A 24 18.54 -9.52 11.48
CA ARG A 24 18.70 -9.81 10.04
C ARG A 24 17.53 -10.44 9.29
N LEU A 25 16.46 -10.89 9.94
CA LEU A 25 15.22 -11.28 9.24
C LEU A 25 13.97 -10.76 9.96
N CYS A 26 13.74 -9.44 9.87
CA CYS A 26 12.39 -8.89 9.97
C CYS A 26 11.58 -9.23 8.70
N SER A 27 11.38 -10.52 8.43
CA SER A 27 10.60 -11.03 7.30
C SER A 27 9.21 -11.39 7.78
N GLY A 28 8.37 -10.38 7.98
CA GLY A 28 7.07 -10.52 8.64
C GLY A 28 5.91 -9.72 8.04
N ARG A 29 6.20 -8.65 7.30
CA ARG A 29 5.27 -7.95 6.42
C ARG A 29 6.11 -7.17 5.41
N VAL A 30 5.85 -7.33 4.12
CA VAL A 30 6.32 -6.33 3.15
C VAL A 30 5.33 -5.19 3.20
N GLU A 31 5.67 -4.14 3.94
CA GLU A 31 4.96 -2.88 3.90
C GLU A 31 5.19 -2.24 2.54
N HIS A 32 4.10 -1.95 1.82
CA HIS A 32 4.20 -1.25 0.56
C HIS A 32 4.63 0.19 0.81
N ARG A 33 5.75 0.56 0.20
CA ARG A 33 6.15 1.96 0.06
C ARG A 33 5.80 2.44 -1.32
N CYS A 34 5.13 3.58 -1.39
CA CYS A 34 4.90 4.20 -2.68
C CYS A 34 6.18 4.83 -3.23
N THR A 35 6.33 4.74 -4.54
CA THR A 35 7.44 5.34 -5.29
C THR A 35 6.93 6.23 -6.43
N PHE A 36 5.70 6.75 -6.32
CA PHE A 36 5.03 7.60 -7.31
C PHE A 36 5.88 8.84 -7.69
N ASP A 37 6.38 9.58 -6.70
CA ASP A 37 7.13 10.83 -6.92
C ASP A 37 8.50 10.62 -7.61
N LYS A 38 8.98 9.36 -7.70
CA LYS A 38 10.14 8.99 -8.53
C LYS A 38 9.76 8.99 -10.02
N ARG A 39 8.54 8.54 -10.36
CA ARG A 39 8.08 8.37 -11.75
C ARG A 39 7.51 9.64 -12.36
N MET A 40 6.97 10.54 -11.54
CA MET A 40 6.44 11.84 -12.00
C MET A 40 7.52 12.93 -12.17
N ARG A 41 8.71 12.74 -11.60
CA ARG A 41 9.75 13.78 -11.46
C ARG A 41 10.24 14.39 -12.77
N ASP A 42 10.29 13.59 -13.83
CA ASP A 42 10.68 13.96 -15.19
C ASP A 42 9.53 13.71 -16.19
N ALA A 43 8.28 13.66 -15.72
CA ALA A 43 7.12 13.42 -16.57
C ALA A 43 6.87 14.60 -17.51
N ALA A 44 6.88 14.34 -18.81
CA ALA A 44 6.44 15.30 -19.81
C ALA A 44 4.94 15.62 -19.63
N PRO A 45 4.46 16.80 -20.06
CA PRO A 45 3.05 17.17 -19.96
C PRO A 45 2.12 16.07 -20.51
N MET A 46 1.12 15.69 -19.73
CA MET A 46 0.22 14.60 -20.08
C MET A 46 -0.57 14.94 -21.36
N PRO A 47 -0.65 14.01 -22.34
CA PRO A 47 -1.44 14.23 -23.54
C PRO A 47 -2.95 14.28 -23.20
N MET A 48 -3.71 15.01 -24.02
CA MET A 48 -5.16 15.13 -23.87
C MET A 48 -5.91 14.01 -24.60
N VAL A 49 -6.88 13.42 -23.92
CA VAL A 49 -7.88 12.48 -24.44
C VAL A 49 -9.01 13.26 -25.11
N ARG A 50 -9.53 12.74 -26.22
CA ARG A 50 -10.73 13.30 -26.85
C ARG A 50 -11.98 12.72 -26.20
N GLU A 51 -12.64 13.52 -25.38
CA GLU A 51 -13.92 13.19 -24.74
C GLU A 51 -15.10 13.55 -25.64
N LEU A 52 -16.17 12.74 -25.64
CA LEU A 52 -17.45 13.07 -26.27
C LEU A 52 -18.60 13.00 -25.24
N PRO A 53 -19.38 14.09 -25.07
CA PRO A 53 -20.46 14.15 -24.08
C PRO A 53 -21.67 13.31 -24.49
N ARG A 54 -22.58 13.08 -23.54
CA ARG A 54 -23.76 12.21 -23.72
C ARG A 54 -24.62 12.61 -24.93
N LYS A 55 -25.07 11.62 -25.70
CA LYS A 55 -25.98 11.80 -26.84
C LYS A 55 -27.29 12.47 -26.38
N GLY A 56 -27.40 13.78 -26.61
CA GLY A 56 -28.50 14.60 -26.07
C GLY A 56 -28.07 15.91 -25.42
N GLN A 57 -26.77 16.21 -25.36
CA GLN A 57 -26.23 17.55 -25.06
C GLN A 57 -25.71 18.21 -26.35
N GLY A 58 -26.63 18.68 -27.20
CA GLY A 58 -26.28 19.50 -28.35
C GLY A 58 -25.90 20.93 -27.92
N ALA A 59 -25.14 21.64 -28.76
CA ALA A 59 -24.72 23.04 -28.52
C ALA A 59 -25.88 24.05 -28.32
N PHE A 60 -27.12 23.61 -28.46
CA PHE A 60 -28.34 24.40 -28.29
C PHE A 60 -29.03 24.24 -26.92
N GLN A 61 -28.59 23.29 -26.07
CA GLN A 61 -29.17 23.05 -24.73
C GLN A 61 -28.43 23.74 -23.58
N ALA A 62 -27.36 24.49 -23.87
CA ALA A 62 -26.57 25.24 -22.88
C ALA A 62 -27.38 26.27 -22.07
N TYR A 63 -28.60 26.61 -22.50
CA TYR A 63 -29.50 27.56 -21.82
C TYR A 63 -30.61 26.91 -20.98
N THR A 64 -30.73 25.57 -20.97
CA THR A 64 -31.80 24.84 -20.24
C THR A 64 -31.33 23.54 -19.57
N ALA A 65 -30.02 23.31 -19.45
CA ALA A 65 -29.49 22.14 -18.78
C ALA A 65 -29.76 22.20 -17.26
N SER A 66 -30.43 21.17 -16.75
CA SER A 66 -30.35 20.78 -15.33
C SER A 66 -28.90 20.50 -14.94
N GLU A 67 -28.56 20.60 -13.64
CA GLU A 67 -27.25 20.18 -13.10
C GLU A 67 -26.76 18.88 -13.77
N PRO A 68 -25.50 18.79 -14.20
CA PRO A 68 -24.97 17.56 -14.78
C PRO A 68 -25.11 16.41 -13.79
N GLU A 69 -25.69 15.30 -14.25
CA GLU A 69 -25.97 14.12 -13.43
C GLU A 69 -24.67 13.48 -12.96
N TRP A 70 -24.34 13.60 -11.67
CA TRP A 70 -23.18 12.95 -11.05
C TRP A 70 -23.48 11.48 -10.76
N GLY A 71 -22.61 10.58 -11.18
CA GLY A 71 -22.73 9.14 -10.95
C GLY A 71 -21.44 8.51 -10.39
N PRO A 72 -21.48 7.27 -9.87
CA PRO A 72 -20.29 6.57 -9.38
C PRO A 72 -19.18 6.49 -10.43
N LEU A 73 -17.93 6.73 -10.02
CA LEU A 73 -16.75 6.69 -10.90
C LEU A 73 -16.56 5.30 -11.53
N ARG A 74 -16.72 5.17 -12.85
CA ARG A 74 -16.54 3.91 -13.58
C ARG A 74 -15.10 3.74 -14.04
N ILE A 75 -14.30 2.99 -13.29
CA ILE A 75 -12.91 2.66 -13.68
C ILE A 75 -12.93 1.35 -14.48
N GLY A 76 -12.62 1.43 -15.78
CA GLY A 76 -12.34 0.25 -16.60
C GLY A 76 -10.86 -0.13 -16.53
N PHE A 77 -10.52 -1.41 -16.70
CA PHE A 77 -9.14 -1.86 -16.74
C PHE A 77 -8.89 -2.88 -17.87
N PHE A 78 -7.68 -2.85 -18.43
CA PHE A 78 -7.25 -3.70 -19.55
C PHE A 78 -5.94 -4.42 -19.22
N THR A 79 -5.83 -5.66 -19.67
CA THR A 79 -4.83 -6.63 -19.20
C THR A 79 -4.06 -7.31 -20.33
N GLU A 80 -3.86 -6.63 -21.46
CA GLU A 80 -3.14 -7.20 -22.62
C GLU A 80 -1.73 -7.70 -22.25
N ASP A 81 -1.05 -6.99 -21.34
CA ASP A 81 0.24 -7.41 -20.80
C ASP A 81 0.20 -8.70 -19.98
N LEU A 82 -0.96 -9.08 -19.42
CA LEU A 82 -1.16 -10.36 -18.71
C LEU A 82 -1.56 -11.51 -19.65
N LYS A 83 -1.92 -11.20 -20.91
CA LYS A 83 -2.24 -12.18 -21.96
C LYS A 83 -1.00 -12.56 -22.78
N ASN A 84 -0.03 -11.65 -22.89
CA ASN A 84 1.18 -11.87 -23.68
C ASN A 84 2.34 -12.43 -22.83
N LYS A 85 2.75 -13.67 -23.10
CA LYS A 85 3.82 -14.36 -22.36
C LYS A 85 5.20 -13.70 -22.43
N SER A 86 5.46 -12.80 -23.38
CA SER A 86 6.72 -12.01 -23.42
C SER A 86 6.71 -10.77 -22.51
N ARG A 87 5.59 -10.51 -21.82
CA ARG A 87 5.33 -9.28 -21.06
C ARG A 87 5.23 -9.49 -19.55
N TYR A 88 5.23 -10.74 -19.11
CA TYR A 88 5.29 -11.16 -17.70
C TYR A 88 6.15 -12.43 -17.54
N CYS A 89 6.65 -12.70 -16.34
CA CYS A 89 7.49 -13.88 -16.07
C CYS A 89 6.69 -15.18 -16.07
N THR A 90 7.08 -16.12 -16.94
CA THR A 90 6.47 -17.45 -17.06
C THR A 90 7.30 -18.57 -16.44
N ALA A 91 8.62 -18.39 -16.38
CA ALA A 91 9.57 -19.30 -15.74
C ALA A 91 10.73 -18.49 -15.11
N GLU A 92 11.50 -19.14 -14.24
CA GLU A 92 12.76 -18.57 -13.76
C GLU A 92 13.76 -18.40 -14.94
N GLY A 93 14.55 -17.34 -14.91
CA GLY A 93 15.55 -17.06 -15.94
C GLY A 93 15.01 -16.39 -17.21
N ASP A 94 13.69 -16.30 -17.38
CA ASP A 94 13.04 -15.45 -18.38
C ASP A 94 13.60 -14.01 -18.33
N MET A 95 13.71 -13.34 -19.47
CA MET A 95 13.98 -11.90 -19.53
C MET A 95 12.66 -11.17 -19.84
N ARG A 96 12.22 -10.24 -18.98
CA ARG A 96 10.92 -9.56 -19.08
C ARG A 96 11.01 -8.07 -18.68
N PRO A 97 10.10 -7.21 -19.18
CA PRO A 97 10.07 -5.80 -18.79
C PRO A 97 9.78 -5.64 -17.29
N ASP A 98 10.49 -4.70 -16.65
CA ASP A 98 10.21 -4.23 -15.28
C ASP A 98 9.15 -3.11 -15.24
N TYR A 99 8.74 -2.63 -16.42
CA TYR A 99 7.86 -1.46 -16.62
C TYR A 99 8.44 -0.14 -16.07
N GLU A 100 9.74 -0.10 -15.73
CA GLU A 100 10.51 1.12 -15.42
C GLU A 100 11.49 1.49 -16.56
N GLY A 101 11.44 0.75 -17.68
CA GLY A 101 12.21 1.02 -18.90
C GLY A 101 13.31 0.00 -19.18
N ASN A 102 13.50 -1.00 -18.31
CA ASN A 102 14.53 -2.03 -18.45
C ASN A 102 13.92 -3.40 -18.77
N THR A 103 14.79 -4.37 -19.00
CA THR A 103 14.45 -5.79 -19.06
C THR A 103 15.27 -6.53 -18.01
N VAL A 104 14.60 -7.25 -17.12
CA VAL A 104 15.19 -7.89 -15.95
C VAL A 104 15.02 -9.41 -16.02
N ARG A 105 15.89 -10.13 -15.31
CA ARG A 105 15.82 -11.59 -15.20
C ARG A 105 14.77 -11.98 -14.16
N CYS A 106 13.86 -12.86 -14.54
CA CYS A 106 12.86 -13.43 -13.66
C CYS A 106 13.49 -14.39 -12.63
N GLU A 107 13.04 -14.30 -11.39
CA GLU A 107 13.29 -15.23 -10.28
C GLU A 107 12.00 -16.01 -10.01
N GLU A 108 12.04 -17.10 -9.24
CA GLU A 108 10.84 -17.87 -8.86
C GLU A 108 9.72 -16.97 -8.30
N LYS A 109 10.06 -16.04 -7.39
CA LYS A 109 9.11 -15.09 -6.78
C LYS A 109 8.38 -14.23 -7.82
N HIS A 110 9.04 -13.92 -8.94
CA HIS A 110 8.51 -13.09 -10.03
C HIS A 110 7.54 -13.83 -10.95
N ILE A 111 7.40 -15.16 -10.86
CA ILE A 111 6.51 -15.91 -11.74
C ILE A 111 5.04 -15.54 -11.47
N LEU A 112 4.33 -15.13 -12.53
CA LEU A 112 2.89 -14.87 -12.51
C LEU A 112 2.15 -16.15 -12.91
N THR A 113 1.74 -16.93 -11.91
CA THR A 113 0.93 -18.13 -12.13
C THR A 113 -0.51 -17.77 -12.52
N GLU A 114 -1.27 -18.73 -13.05
CA GLU A 114 -2.67 -18.48 -13.43
C GLU A 114 -3.55 -18.24 -12.19
N GLU A 115 -3.22 -18.78 -11.01
CA GLU A 115 -3.91 -18.45 -9.75
C GLU A 115 -3.66 -17.00 -9.34
N LYS A 116 -2.41 -16.51 -9.43
CA LYS A 116 -2.07 -15.10 -9.18
C LYS A 116 -2.81 -14.19 -10.16
N LYS A 117 -2.83 -14.55 -11.45
CA LYS A 117 -3.52 -13.79 -12.51
C LYS A 117 -5.03 -13.76 -12.29
N ALA A 118 -5.65 -14.90 -11.98
CA ALA A 118 -7.08 -14.99 -11.68
C ALA A 118 -7.45 -14.19 -10.43
N PHE A 119 -6.65 -14.25 -9.36
CA PHE A 119 -6.86 -13.44 -8.16
C PHE A 119 -6.71 -11.94 -8.45
N LEU A 120 -5.69 -11.54 -9.23
CA LEU A 120 -5.48 -10.16 -9.63
C LEU A 120 -6.69 -9.58 -10.37
N ILE A 121 -7.16 -10.29 -11.42
CA ILE A 121 -8.23 -9.84 -12.31
C ILE A 121 -9.62 -9.94 -11.64
N ASN A 122 -9.93 -11.08 -11.01
CA ASN A 122 -11.29 -11.38 -10.55
C ASN A 122 -11.56 -10.92 -9.11
N LYS A 123 -10.53 -10.55 -8.34
CA LYS A 123 -10.69 -10.15 -6.95
C LYS A 123 -9.98 -8.86 -6.57
N LEU A 124 -8.67 -8.77 -6.79
CA LEU A 124 -7.88 -7.66 -6.28
C LEU A 124 -8.22 -6.33 -6.95
N LEU A 125 -8.22 -6.28 -8.30
CA LEU A 125 -8.58 -5.07 -9.04
C LEU A 125 -10.03 -4.64 -8.77
N PRO A 126 -11.07 -5.51 -8.85
CA PRO A 126 -12.44 -5.15 -8.50
C PRO A 126 -12.60 -4.63 -7.06
N ASP A 127 -12.01 -5.31 -6.06
CA ASP A 127 -12.10 -4.87 -4.66
C ASP A 127 -11.43 -3.51 -4.44
N SER A 128 -10.35 -3.21 -5.17
CA SER A 128 -9.60 -1.94 -5.06
C SER A 128 -10.31 -0.80 -5.80
N ILE A 129 -10.79 -1.03 -7.02
CA ILE A 129 -11.60 -0.08 -7.81
C ILE A 129 -12.86 0.31 -7.03
N LYS A 130 -13.54 -0.67 -6.42
CA LYS A 130 -14.77 -0.42 -5.65
C LYS A 130 -14.56 0.59 -4.52
N LEU A 131 -13.38 0.64 -3.90
CA LEU A 131 -13.09 1.61 -2.84
C LEU A 131 -13.19 3.07 -3.33
N HIS A 132 -12.82 3.34 -4.59
CA HIS A 132 -13.01 4.63 -5.24
C HIS A 132 -14.43 4.81 -5.75
N SER A 133 -14.99 3.83 -6.48
CA SER A 133 -16.34 3.94 -7.06
C SER A 133 -17.44 4.12 -6.01
N ASP A 134 -17.25 3.59 -4.79
CA ASP A 134 -18.15 3.81 -3.65
C ASP A 134 -18.07 5.23 -3.09
N ARG A 135 -16.94 5.93 -3.26
CA ARG A 135 -16.60 7.18 -2.56
C ARG A 135 -16.48 8.41 -3.46
N LEU A 136 -16.27 8.22 -4.76
CA LEU A 136 -16.08 9.28 -5.74
C LEU A 136 -17.17 9.20 -6.80
N LEU A 137 -17.91 10.30 -6.93
CA LEU A 137 -18.82 10.56 -8.02
C LEU A 137 -18.10 11.40 -9.08
N VAL A 138 -18.46 11.21 -10.34
CA VAL A 138 -17.91 11.93 -11.50
C VAL A 138 -19.07 12.34 -12.42
N GLN A 139 -18.85 13.33 -13.28
CA GLN A 139 -19.74 13.59 -14.41
C GLN A 139 -19.48 12.52 -15.49
N PRO A 140 -20.45 11.64 -15.81
CA PRO A 140 -20.17 10.48 -16.64
C PRO A 140 -19.90 10.83 -18.10
N THR A 141 -18.84 10.26 -18.68
CA THR A 141 -18.57 10.39 -20.13
C THR A 141 -19.08 9.17 -20.91
N GLU A 142 -19.47 9.34 -22.18
CA GLU A 142 -19.85 8.19 -23.02
C GLU A 142 -18.66 7.52 -23.69
N LEU A 143 -17.77 8.31 -24.29
CA LEU A 143 -16.72 7.84 -25.18
C LEU A 143 -15.44 8.67 -25.02
N PHE A 144 -14.32 7.96 -24.85
CA PHE A 144 -12.97 8.51 -24.90
C PHE A 144 -12.18 7.92 -26.06
N VAL A 145 -11.58 8.76 -26.89
CA VAL A 145 -10.58 8.34 -27.89
C VAL A 145 -9.19 8.77 -27.42
N LEU A 146 -8.27 7.82 -27.35
CA LEU A 146 -6.94 8.04 -26.80
C LEU A 146 -6.06 8.94 -27.69
N PRO A 147 -5.14 9.71 -27.10
CA PRO A 147 -4.13 10.43 -27.88
C PRO A 147 -3.24 9.46 -28.67
N PRO A 148 -2.76 9.84 -29.87
CA PRO A 148 -1.97 8.94 -30.74
C PRO A 148 -0.58 8.57 -30.17
N TYR A 149 -0.17 9.18 -29.06
CA TYR A 149 1.05 8.87 -28.33
C TYR A 149 0.84 9.07 -26.83
N PHE A 150 1.61 8.32 -26.05
CA PHE A 150 1.78 8.50 -24.60
C PHE A 150 3.22 8.94 -24.29
N VAL A 151 3.45 9.38 -23.06
CA VAL A 151 4.77 9.80 -22.57
C VAL A 151 5.13 9.08 -21.27
N GLY A 152 6.40 9.09 -20.89
CA GLY A 152 6.88 8.47 -19.65
C GLY A 152 6.60 6.97 -19.56
N ALA A 153 6.37 6.47 -18.35
CA ALA A 153 6.15 5.06 -18.06
C ALA A 153 4.95 4.44 -18.82
N CYS A 154 3.98 5.25 -19.23
CA CYS A 154 2.79 4.81 -19.96
C CYS A 154 3.11 4.28 -21.38
N THR A 155 4.26 4.65 -21.94
CA THR A 155 4.77 4.07 -23.20
C THR A 155 5.16 2.60 -23.07
N LEU A 156 5.30 2.10 -21.84
CA LEU A 156 5.77 0.76 -21.53
C LEU A 156 4.64 -0.28 -21.43
N PHE A 157 3.38 0.07 -21.72
CA PHE A 157 2.20 -0.80 -21.60
C PHE A 157 1.60 -1.19 -22.97
N SER A 158 1.02 -2.37 -23.07
CA SER A 158 0.33 -2.82 -24.30
C SER A 158 -1.07 -2.21 -24.37
N ILE A 159 -1.29 -1.31 -25.32
CA ILE A 159 -2.58 -0.64 -25.54
C ILE A 159 -3.24 -1.15 -26.84
N PRO A 160 -4.50 -1.65 -26.80
CA PRO A 160 -5.22 -2.06 -28.00
C PRO A 160 -5.35 -0.93 -29.03
N VAL A 161 -5.07 -1.23 -30.30
CA VAL A 161 -5.18 -0.25 -31.41
C VAL A 161 -6.57 0.39 -31.48
N ALA A 162 -7.62 -0.39 -31.21
CA ALA A 162 -9.01 0.08 -31.19
C ALA A 162 -9.24 1.26 -30.23
N HIS A 163 -8.49 1.39 -29.14
CA HIS A 163 -8.69 2.49 -28.19
C HIS A 163 -8.21 3.86 -28.74
N PHE A 164 -7.33 3.84 -29.74
CA PHE A 164 -6.89 5.05 -30.47
C PHE A 164 -7.82 5.42 -31.64
N THR A 165 -8.58 4.46 -32.17
CA THR A 165 -9.38 4.64 -33.40
C THR A 165 -10.89 4.67 -33.15
N GLU A 166 -11.39 3.71 -32.37
CA GLU A 166 -12.81 3.53 -32.01
C GLU A 166 -13.11 4.16 -30.64
N GLY A 167 -12.12 4.12 -29.74
CA GLY A 167 -12.23 4.61 -28.36
C GLY A 167 -12.84 3.60 -27.38
N ILE A 168 -13.07 4.06 -26.16
CA ILE A 168 -13.55 3.23 -25.04
C ILE A 168 -14.89 3.79 -24.55
N ILE A 169 -15.90 2.93 -24.48
CA ILE A 169 -17.27 3.28 -24.11
C ILE A 169 -17.57 2.84 -22.67
N GLY A 170 -18.36 3.64 -21.95
CA GLY A 170 -18.98 3.20 -20.69
C GLY A 170 -18.08 3.29 -19.45
N VAL A 171 -16.91 3.91 -19.57
CA VAL A 171 -15.95 4.18 -18.48
C VAL A 171 -15.78 5.68 -18.31
N ASP A 172 -15.28 6.09 -17.14
CA ASP A 172 -14.88 7.47 -16.80
C ASP A 172 -13.36 7.60 -16.61
N PHE A 173 -12.69 6.48 -16.37
CA PHE A 173 -11.24 6.34 -16.27
C PHE A 173 -10.81 4.98 -16.82
N THR A 174 -9.63 4.91 -17.46
CA THR A 174 -9.05 3.67 -17.99
C THR A 174 -7.70 3.33 -17.34
N LEU A 175 -7.56 2.12 -16.79
CA LEU A 175 -6.30 1.57 -16.28
C LEU A 175 -5.71 0.54 -17.25
N TYR A 176 -4.42 0.70 -17.61
CA TYR A 176 -3.63 -0.37 -18.22
C TYR A 176 -2.87 -1.13 -17.15
N VAL A 177 -3.08 -2.45 -17.07
CA VAL A 177 -2.55 -3.28 -15.99
C VAL A 177 -1.52 -4.28 -16.52
N ALA A 178 -0.36 -4.27 -15.86
CA ALA A 178 0.73 -5.21 -16.08
C ALA A 178 1.17 -5.88 -14.76
N ALA A 179 1.99 -6.93 -14.89
CA ALA A 179 2.61 -7.61 -13.76
C ALA A 179 4.02 -8.10 -14.12
N GLY A 180 4.92 -7.14 -14.34
CA GLY A 180 6.37 -7.37 -14.48
C GLY A 180 7.10 -7.28 -13.13
N PRO A 181 8.33 -7.81 -13.04
CA PRO A 181 9.09 -7.82 -11.79
C PRO A 181 9.30 -6.42 -11.21
N THR A 182 9.11 -6.28 -9.90
CA THR A 182 9.38 -5.04 -9.16
C THR A 182 10.46 -5.28 -8.12
N GLN A 183 11.11 -4.22 -7.64
CA GLN A 183 12.00 -4.32 -6.47
C GLN A 183 11.18 -4.68 -5.22
N ASP A 184 11.75 -5.51 -4.35
CA ASP A 184 11.08 -6.35 -3.32
C ASP A 184 10.18 -5.64 -2.28
N VAL A 185 10.08 -4.31 -2.26
CA VAL A 185 9.20 -3.53 -1.37
C VAL A 185 8.00 -2.88 -2.06
N ASN A 186 7.98 -2.87 -3.40
CA ASN A 186 6.92 -2.23 -4.18
C ASN A 186 5.87 -3.26 -4.62
N VAL A 187 4.79 -3.32 -3.86
CA VAL A 187 3.60 -4.16 -4.12
C VAL A 187 3.01 -3.89 -5.51
N ALA A 188 2.79 -2.61 -5.82
CA ALA A 188 2.43 -2.11 -7.12
C ALA A 188 3.05 -0.72 -7.30
N TRP A 189 2.84 -0.12 -8.46
CA TRP A 189 2.93 1.33 -8.66
C TRP A 189 1.97 1.77 -9.76
N GLY A 190 1.34 2.94 -9.60
CA GLY A 190 0.40 3.54 -10.53
C GLY A 190 0.86 4.94 -11.00
N VAL A 191 0.47 5.34 -12.20
CA VAL A 191 0.69 6.71 -12.72
C VAL A 191 -0.48 7.16 -13.60
N PRO A 192 -0.79 8.47 -13.65
CA PRO A 192 -1.65 9.03 -14.69
C PRO A 192 -0.89 9.07 -16.02
N CYS A 193 -1.62 8.89 -17.13
CA CYS A 193 -1.07 8.73 -18.47
C CYS A 193 -1.63 9.72 -19.49
N ALA A 194 -2.88 10.13 -19.32
CA ALA A 194 -3.53 11.14 -20.14
C ALA A 194 -4.69 11.79 -19.39
N VAL A 195 -4.97 13.05 -19.73
CA VAL A 195 -6.03 13.86 -19.09
C VAL A 195 -7.19 14.11 -20.05
N GLY A 196 -8.40 14.19 -19.52
CA GLY A 196 -9.61 14.59 -20.23
C GLY A 196 -9.73 16.09 -20.46
N SER A 197 -10.90 16.52 -20.94
CA SER A 197 -11.22 17.94 -21.02
C SER A 197 -11.38 18.51 -19.61
N GLY A 198 -10.79 19.68 -19.36
CA GLY A 198 -10.70 20.25 -18.00
C GLY A 198 -9.56 19.69 -17.12
N GLY A 199 -8.67 18.84 -17.65
CA GLY A 199 -7.44 18.42 -16.98
C GLY A 199 -7.57 17.23 -16.02
N ARG A 200 -8.78 16.71 -15.80
CA ARG A 200 -9.02 15.49 -15.02
C ARG A 200 -8.26 14.30 -15.60
N PRO A 201 -7.46 13.53 -14.83
CA PRO A 201 -6.91 12.26 -15.31
C PRO A 201 -7.99 11.33 -15.84
N ALA A 202 -7.79 10.78 -17.04
CA ALA A 202 -8.75 9.91 -17.73
C ALA A 202 -8.14 8.55 -18.11
N VAL A 203 -6.81 8.46 -18.15
CA VAL A 203 -6.06 7.23 -18.41
C VAL A 203 -4.93 7.13 -17.40
N GLY A 204 -4.67 5.93 -16.90
CA GLY A 204 -3.52 5.61 -16.06
C GLY A 204 -2.97 4.23 -16.38
N ALA A 205 -1.82 3.91 -15.79
CA ALA A 205 -1.18 2.61 -15.90
C ALA A 205 -0.74 2.13 -14.50
N LEU A 206 -0.73 0.81 -14.30
CA LEU A 206 -0.56 0.16 -13.00
C LEU A 206 0.22 -1.15 -13.19
N ASN A 207 1.41 -1.27 -12.60
CA ASN A 207 2.20 -2.50 -12.62
C ASN A 207 2.26 -3.15 -11.23
N PHE A 208 2.08 -4.47 -11.18
CA PHE A 208 2.10 -5.28 -9.95
C PHE A 208 3.37 -6.13 -9.84
N GLY A 209 3.99 -6.14 -8.66
CA GLY A 209 5.05 -7.11 -8.35
C GLY A 209 4.46 -8.51 -8.13
N PRO A 210 4.74 -9.52 -8.99
CA PRO A 210 4.10 -10.83 -8.89
C PRO A 210 4.40 -11.57 -7.58
N GLN A 211 5.48 -11.21 -6.89
CA GLN A 211 5.86 -11.74 -5.57
C GLN A 211 4.92 -11.27 -4.44
N HIS A 212 4.14 -10.21 -4.65
CA HIS A 212 3.23 -9.65 -3.65
C HIS A 212 1.76 -10.04 -3.85
N ILE A 213 1.40 -10.54 -5.04
CA ILE A 213 0.03 -10.98 -5.39
C ILE A 213 -0.34 -12.18 -4.53
N SER A 214 -1.23 -11.94 -3.55
CA SER A 214 -1.59 -12.89 -2.50
C SER A 214 -2.96 -12.53 -1.91
N PRO A 215 -3.73 -13.48 -1.34
CA PRO A 215 -5.06 -13.23 -0.78
C PRO A 215 -5.01 -12.53 0.60
N ARG A 216 -4.29 -11.40 0.70
CA ARG A 216 -4.19 -10.57 1.89
C ARG A 216 -5.18 -9.40 1.83
N GLN A 217 -5.76 -9.02 2.97
CA GLN A 217 -6.76 -7.94 3.05
C GLN A 217 -6.16 -6.54 2.84
N ASP A 218 -4.90 -6.33 3.23
CA ASP A 218 -4.17 -5.06 3.08
C ASP A 218 -3.77 -4.77 1.62
N LEU A 219 -3.62 -5.81 0.80
CA LEU A 219 -3.21 -5.69 -0.59
C LEU A 219 -4.17 -4.83 -1.43
N SER A 220 -5.49 -4.90 -1.20
CA SER A 220 -6.46 -4.05 -1.93
C SER A 220 -6.36 -2.57 -1.57
N ARG A 221 -5.80 -2.24 -0.40
CA ARG A 221 -5.58 -0.86 0.05
C ARG A 221 -4.33 -0.26 -0.57
N ALA A 222 -3.25 -1.03 -0.62
CA ALA A 222 -2.05 -0.68 -1.39
C ALA A 222 -2.37 -0.44 -2.89
N VAL A 223 -3.27 -1.24 -3.47
CA VAL A 223 -3.66 -1.09 -4.88
C VAL A 223 -4.59 0.11 -5.09
N ALA A 224 -5.54 0.35 -4.18
CA ALA A 224 -6.38 1.55 -4.23
C ALA A 224 -5.56 2.85 -3.99
N HIS A 225 -4.52 2.81 -3.18
CA HIS A 225 -3.55 3.91 -3.06
C HIS A 225 -2.89 4.24 -4.41
N GLU A 226 -2.38 3.24 -5.12
CA GLU A 226 -1.76 3.45 -6.44
C GLU A 226 -2.77 3.84 -7.53
N ILE A 227 -4.04 3.43 -7.41
CA ILE A 227 -5.13 3.94 -8.25
C ILE A 227 -5.45 5.40 -7.89
N ALA A 228 -5.40 5.81 -6.62
CA ALA A 228 -5.64 7.18 -6.18
C ALA A 228 -4.67 8.17 -6.87
N HIS A 229 -3.39 7.80 -6.96
CA HIS A 229 -2.40 8.54 -7.74
C HIS A 229 -2.77 8.63 -9.22
N ALA A 230 -3.12 7.50 -9.84
CA ALA A 230 -3.50 7.46 -11.25
C ALA A 230 -4.74 8.32 -11.58
N ILE A 231 -5.71 8.43 -10.65
CA ILE A 231 -6.92 9.25 -10.83
C ILE A 231 -6.76 10.72 -10.37
N GLY A 232 -5.62 11.10 -9.80
CA GLY A 232 -5.21 12.51 -9.63
C GLY A 232 -4.60 12.92 -8.29
N PHE A 233 -4.42 12.03 -7.32
CA PHE A 233 -3.80 12.38 -6.04
C PHE A 233 -2.30 12.65 -6.22
N SER A 234 -1.90 13.92 -6.33
CA SER A 234 -0.50 14.31 -6.54
C SER A 234 -0.25 15.77 -6.18
N VAL A 235 0.95 16.08 -5.69
CA VAL A 235 1.33 17.48 -5.38
C VAL A 235 1.27 18.39 -6.61
N GLN A 236 1.53 17.85 -7.81
CA GLN A 236 1.47 18.60 -9.06
C GLN A 236 0.04 19.08 -9.33
N LEU A 237 -0.94 18.18 -9.35
CA LEU A 237 -2.34 18.55 -9.60
C LEU A 237 -2.90 19.43 -8.47
N PHE A 238 -2.51 19.19 -7.21
CA PHE A 238 -2.88 20.09 -6.11
C PHE A 238 -2.29 21.50 -6.29
N ALA A 239 -1.07 21.64 -6.80
CA ALA A 239 -0.45 22.94 -7.05
C ALA A 239 -1.07 23.65 -8.27
N GLU A 240 -1.35 22.93 -9.36
CA GLU A 240 -2.04 23.44 -10.55
C GLU A 240 -3.46 23.94 -10.20
N SER A 241 -4.16 23.19 -9.35
CA SER A 241 -5.48 23.55 -8.79
C SER A 241 -5.41 24.58 -7.63
N LYS A 242 -4.22 25.10 -7.30
CA LYS A 242 -3.98 26.11 -6.23
C LYS A 242 -4.42 25.69 -4.82
N MET A 243 -4.42 24.38 -4.56
CA MET A 243 -4.79 23.77 -3.28
C MET A 243 -3.63 23.77 -2.27
N VAL A 244 -2.38 23.92 -2.71
CA VAL A 244 -1.17 23.83 -1.87
C VAL A 244 -0.72 25.20 -1.36
N THR A 245 -0.55 25.31 -0.05
CA THR A 245 0.15 26.43 0.61
C THR A 245 1.52 25.97 1.10
N ARG A 246 2.56 26.80 0.90
CA ARG A 246 3.88 26.60 1.49
C ARG A 246 4.01 27.42 2.77
N LEU A 247 4.24 26.75 3.90
CA LEU A 247 4.57 27.37 5.17
C LEU A 247 6.07 27.61 5.25
N SER A 248 6.50 28.78 5.73
CA SER A 248 7.93 29.11 5.88
C SER A 248 8.60 28.25 6.96
N THR A 249 7.88 27.98 8.06
CA THR A 249 8.27 27.03 9.10
C THR A 249 7.04 26.41 9.76
N PHE A 250 7.09 25.11 10.07
CA PHE A 250 6.08 24.39 10.84
C PHE A 250 6.75 23.30 11.69
N ARG A 251 6.44 23.21 12.99
CA ARG A 251 7.23 22.43 13.98
C ARG A 251 8.77 22.66 13.96
N GLY A 252 9.22 23.78 13.38
CA GLY A 252 10.65 24.04 13.13
C GLY A 252 11.21 23.44 11.83
N LYS A 253 10.45 22.60 11.11
CA LYS A 253 10.76 22.18 9.74
C LYS A 253 10.55 23.37 8.78
N PRO A 254 11.50 23.72 7.89
CA PRO A 254 11.32 24.80 6.93
C PRO A 254 10.53 24.33 5.69
N ASN A 255 9.86 25.26 4.99
CA ASN A 255 9.26 25.04 3.66
C ASN A 255 8.15 23.97 3.55
N VAL A 256 7.54 23.56 4.67
CA VAL A 256 6.48 22.54 4.74
C VAL A 256 5.31 22.86 3.80
N LEU A 257 4.81 21.85 3.10
CA LEU A 257 3.65 21.96 2.21
C LEU A 257 2.39 21.46 2.92
N VAL A 258 1.30 22.21 2.78
CA VAL A 258 -0.03 21.81 3.26
C VAL A 258 -1.06 21.94 2.14
N VAL A 259 -2.00 21.01 2.06
CA VAL A 259 -3.22 21.15 1.26
C VAL A 259 -4.23 21.95 2.08
N SER A 260 -4.49 23.17 1.66
CA SER A 260 -5.30 24.18 2.37
C SER A 260 -6.54 24.63 1.57
N SER A 261 -6.96 23.83 0.60
CA SER A 261 -8.24 23.98 -0.12
C SER A 261 -9.43 23.75 0.80
N GLU A 262 -10.61 24.24 0.40
CA GLU A 262 -11.76 24.44 1.29
C GLU A 262 -12.19 23.17 2.05
N LYS A 263 -12.46 22.06 1.33
CA LYS A 263 -12.93 20.83 1.96
C LYS A 263 -11.83 20.10 2.72
N THR A 264 -10.62 20.10 2.20
CA THR A 264 -9.48 19.46 2.86
C THR A 264 -9.17 20.17 4.17
N LEU A 265 -9.24 21.50 4.19
CA LEU A 265 -9.08 22.32 5.39
C LEU A 265 -10.23 22.09 6.39
N GLU A 266 -11.49 22.07 5.94
CA GLU A 266 -12.67 21.76 6.76
C GLU A 266 -12.52 20.40 7.47
N VAL A 267 -12.20 19.36 6.70
CA VAL A 267 -12.04 18.00 7.21
C VAL A 267 -10.83 17.86 8.13
N THR A 268 -9.71 18.50 7.80
CA THR A 268 -8.50 18.50 8.65
C THR A 268 -8.82 19.07 10.03
N ARG A 269 -9.41 20.26 10.08
CA ARG A 269 -9.77 20.93 11.34
C ARG A 269 -10.72 20.08 12.18
N LYS A 270 -11.73 19.49 11.54
CA LYS A 270 -12.71 18.58 12.15
C LYS A 270 -12.08 17.28 12.65
N HIS A 271 -11.14 16.68 11.90
CA HIS A 271 -10.49 15.42 12.30
C HIS A 271 -9.60 15.61 13.51
N PHE A 272 -8.69 16.59 13.48
CA PHE A 272 -7.78 16.85 14.58
C PHE A 272 -8.42 17.60 15.76
N ASN A 273 -9.64 18.13 15.60
CA ASN A 273 -10.27 19.08 16.52
C ASN A 273 -9.37 20.30 16.77
N CYS A 274 -8.96 20.97 15.68
CA CYS A 274 -8.08 22.13 15.71
C CYS A 274 -8.47 23.17 14.64
N ASP A 275 -9.18 24.22 15.04
CA ASP A 275 -9.58 25.30 14.13
C ASP A 275 -8.40 26.10 13.55
N ARG A 276 -7.24 26.06 14.21
CA ARG A 276 -6.00 26.73 13.75
C ARG A 276 -5.23 25.96 12.69
N ALA A 277 -5.61 24.72 12.37
CA ALA A 277 -4.88 23.92 11.40
C ALA A 277 -4.79 24.69 10.05
N PRO A 278 -3.59 24.81 9.46
CA PRO A 278 -3.38 25.58 8.22
C PRO A 278 -3.80 24.82 6.96
N GLY A 279 -3.96 23.50 7.06
CA GLY A 279 -4.24 22.55 5.99
C GLY A 279 -3.73 21.17 6.39
N MET A 280 -3.95 20.15 5.55
CA MET A 280 -3.36 18.83 5.76
C MET A 280 -1.91 18.82 5.27
N GLU A 281 -0.97 18.46 6.15
CA GLU A 281 0.45 18.36 5.77
C GLU A 281 0.70 17.25 4.76
N LEU A 282 1.55 17.56 3.77
CA LEU A 282 2.09 16.61 2.81
C LEU A 282 3.45 16.10 3.31
N GLU A 283 3.69 14.81 3.08
CA GLU A 283 4.90 14.07 3.46
C GLU A 283 6.19 14.76 3.00
N ASP A 284 7.19 14.88 3.88
CA ASP A 284 8.52 15.42 3.55
C ASP A 284 9.69 14.46 3.84
N GLU A 285 9.42 13.29 4.42
CA GLU A 285 10.39 12.20 4.58
C GLU A 285 10.33 11.20 3.40
N GLY A 286 11.02 10.06 3.50
CA GLY A 286 11.04 8.99 2.48
C GLY A 286 11.84 9.32 1.21
N GLY A 287 12.14 10.60 0.99
CA GLY A 287 12.98 11.09 -0.10
C GLY A 287 12.27 11.05 -1.45
N ALA A 288 13.04 10.79 -2.51
CA ALA A 288 12.61 11.08 -3.87
C ALA A 288 11.41 10.26 -4.38
N GLY A 289 11.09 9.13 -3.76
CA GLY A 289 9.95 8.29 -4.16
C GLY A 289 8.62 8.67 -3.52
N THR A 290 8.65 9.38 -2.39
CA THR A 290 7.52 9.42 -1.44
C THR A 290 7.21 10.83 -0.93
N ALA A 291 8.16 11.77 -0.97
CA ALA A 291 7.90 13.13 -0.51
C ALA A 291 6.93 13.88 -1.44
N HIS A 292 5.97 14.56 -0.82
CA HIS A 292 4.96 15.50 -1.30
C HIS A 292 3.66 14.96 -1.90
N SER A 293 3.59 13.78 -2.53
CA SER A 293 2.30 13.26 -3.04
C SER A 293 1.55 12.37 -2.04
N HIS A 294 1.89 12.44 -0.76
CA HIS A 294 1.29 11.65 0.32
C HIS A 294 0.89 12.55 1.49
N TRP A 295 -0.04 12.09 2.32
CA TRP A 295 -0.25 12.70 3.63
C TRP A 295 0.94 12.41 4.54
N GLU A 296 1.37 13.44 5.27
CA GLU A 296 2.37 13.37 6.36
C GLU A 296 2.04 12.22 7.32
N ARG A 297 2.83 11.13 7.29
CA ARG A 297 2.50 9.90 8.01
C ARG A 297 2.59 10.06 9.52
N ARG A 298 3.33 11.06 10.04
CA ARG A 298 3.21 11.50 11.46
C ARG A 298 1.76 11.85 11.82
N ASN A 299 1.05 12.54 10.93
CA ASN A 299 -0.27 13.09 11.20
C ASN A 299 -1.43 12.16 10.81
N ALA A 300 -1.21 11.30 9.81
CA ALA A 300 -2.24 10.46 9.21
C ALA A 300 -1.75 9.02 8.97
N LYS A 301 -1.10 8.42 9.98
CA LYS A 301 -0.35 7.16 9.87
C LYS A 301 -1.10 6.02 9.16
N ASP A 302 -2.39 5.91 9.43
CA ASP A 302 -3.23 4.78 9.02
C ASP A 302 -4.18 5.14 7.85
N GLU A 303 -4.00 6.30 7.21
CA GLU A 303 -4.77 6.78 6.06
C GLU A 303 -4.35 6.08 4.75
N ILE A 304 -5.25 5.98 3.77
CA ILE A 304 -4.97 5.32 2.49
C ILE A 304 -3.82 5.98 1.73
N MET A 305 -3.63 7.30 1.79
CA MET A 305 -2.57 8.05 1.11
C MET A 305 -1.35 8.37 1.99
N ALA A 306 -1.12 7.62 3.07
CA ALA A 306 0.15 7.65 3.78
C ALA A 306 1.26 6.96 2.95
N GLY A 307 2.48 7.50 2.95
CA GLY A 307 3.60 7.01 2.11
C GLY A 307 4.10 5.57 2.40
N VAL A 308 3.69 4.98 3.53
CA VAL A 308 3.92 3.58 3.88
C VAL A 308 2.60 2.93 4.30
N SER A 309 2.19 1.89 3.58
CA SER A 309 0.90 1.23 3.75
C SER A 309 0.75 0.50 5.10
N GLY A 310 -0.20 0.96 5.90
CA GLY A 310 -0.75 0.21 7.04
C GLY A 310 -2.08 -0.47 6.69
N ILE A 311 -3.15 -0.09 7.38
CA ILE A 311 -4.54 -0.52 7.10
C ILE A 311 -5.22 0.31 6.00
N GLY A 312 -4.73 1.51 5.72
CA GLY A 312 -5.17 2.33 4.57
C GLY A 312 -6.65 2.72 4.62
N TYR A 313 -7.06 3.40 5.70
CA TYR A 313 -8.40 3.95 5.82
C TYR A 313 -8.64 5.00 4.73
N TYR A 314 -9.67 4.78 3.90
CA TYR A 314 -10.07 5.77 2.90
C TYR A 314 -10.92 6.84 3.59
N SER A 315 -10.24 7.80 4.20
CA SER A 315 -10.86 8.75 5.11
C SER A 315 -11.49 9.93 4.36
N ALA A 316 -12.18 10.76 5.13
CA ALA A 316 -12.69 12.05 4.67
C ALA A 316 -11.57 12.96 4.11
N MET A 317 -10.31 12.81 4.52
CA MET A 317 -9.20 13.67 4.04
C MET A 317 -8.92 13.44 2.56
N THR A 318 -8.74 12.18 2.16
CA THR A 318 -8.51 11.81 0.76
C THR A 318 -9.76 12.07 -0.10
N MET A 319 -10.96 11.85 0.44
CA MET A 319 -12.21 12.22 -0.22
C MET A 319 -12.33 13.74 -0.46
N ALA A 320 -11.99 14.56 0.54
CA ALA A 320 -11.98 16.02 0.43
C ALA A 320 -10.99 16.53 -0.62
N ALA A 321 -9.78 15.97 -0.65
CA ALA A 321 -8.77 16.35 -1.64
C ALA A 321 -9.22 16.03 -3.09
N PHE A 322 -9.95 14.93 -3.29
CA PHE A 322 -10.56 14.62 -4.58
C PHE A 322 -11.73 15.53 -4.96
N GLU A 323 -12.52 16.01 -3.99
CA GLU A 323 -13.59 17.00 -4.22
C GLU A 323 -13.02 18.40 -4.52
N ASP A 324 -12.00 18.83 -3.78
CA ASP A 324 -11.32 20.12 -3.98
C ASP A 324 -10.57 20.22 -5.34
N LEU A 325 -10.16 19.08 -5.93
CA LEU A 325 -9.66 19.04 -7.31
C LEU A 325 -10.72 19.44 -8.36
N GLY A 326 -12.01 19.48 -7.99
CA GLY A 326 -13.13 19.82 -8.89
C GLY A 326 -13.51 18.74 -9.90
N TYR A 327 -12.72 17.67 -10.00
CA TYR A 327 -12.94 16.54 -10.90
C TYR A 327 -14.00 15.56 -10.41
N TYR A 328 -14.17 15.48 -9.09
CA TYR A 328 -15.02 14.51 -8.41
C TYR A 328 -15.93 15.23 -7.41
N ARG A 329 -17.05 14.60 -7.02
CA ARG A 329 -17.75 14.90 -5.76
C ARG A 329 -17.58 13.72 -4.83
N ALA A 330 -17.31 13.95 -3.56
CA ALA A 330 -17.23 12.88 -2.59
C ALA A 330 -18.64 12.38 -2.22
N ASN A 331 -18.79 11.05 -2.16
CA ASN A 331 -20.00 10.40 -1.67
C ASN A 331 -19.96 10.35 -0.13
N TRP A 332 -20.22 11.51 0.49
CA TRP A 332 -20.18 11.69 1.94
C TRP A 332 -21.11 10.72 2.68
N GLY A 333 -20.64 10.18 3.80
CA GLY A 333 -21.21 9.04 4.51
C GLY A 333 -20.51 7.70 4.22
N MET A 334 -19.62 7.65 3.22
CA MET A 334 -18.80 6.48 2.87
C MET A 334 -17.35 6.57 3.38
N GLU A 335 -16.96 7.68 4.01
CA GLU A 335 -15.65 7.86 4.62
C GLU A 335 -15.38 6.82 5.73
N GLU A 336 -14.12 6.36 5.79
CA GLU A 336 -13.68 5.49 6.88
C GLU A 336 -13.08 6.30 8.02
N VAL A 337 -13.38 5.87 9.25
CA VAL A 337 -12.95 6.55 10.46
C VAL A 337 -11.52 6.13 10.81
N MET A 338 -10.55 6.98 10.51
CA MET A 338 -9.19 6.84 11.03
C MET A 338 -9.17 7.21 12.53
N GLY A 339 -8.63 6.32 13.36
CA GLY A 339 -8.46 6.56 14.80
C GLY A 339 -7.27 7.46 15.14
N TRP A 340 -6.21 7.41 14.33
CA TRP A 340 -4.98 8.19 14.48
C TRP A 340 -5.22 9.70 14.33
N GLY A 341 -4.65 10.51 15.22
CA GLY A 341 -4.78 11.98 15.25
C GLY A 341 -6.18 12.51 15.60
N ARG A 342 -7.20 11.64 15.67
CA ARG A 342 -8.60 12.08 15.81
C ARG A 342 -8.84 12.74 17.16
N ASN A 343 -9.33 13.98 17.13
CA ASN A 343 -9.54 14.86 18.28
C ASN A 343 -8.27 15.16 19.11
N ALA A 344 -7.06 15.01 18.55
CA ALA A 344 -5.81 15.18 19.28
C ALA A 344 -5.47 16.65 19.68
N GLY A 345 -6.21 17.62 19.15
CA GLY A 345 -6.04 19.05 19.41
C GLY A 345 -4.90 19.68 18.62
N CYS A 346 -4.79 21.02 18.68
CA CYS A 346 -3.79 21.76 17.91
C CYS A 346 -2.34 21.41 18.26
N ASP A 347 -2.05 21.15 19.53
CA ASP A 347 -0.72 20.75 20.01
C ASP A 347 -0.18 19.52 19.26
N PHE A 348 -1.05 18.62 18.77
CA PHE A 348 -0.64 17.46 17.99
C PHE A 348 0.01 17.87 16.66
N LEU A 349 -0.49 18.91 16.01
CA LEU A 349 0.03 19.42 14.74
C LEU A 349 1.18 20.42 14.96
N GLU A 350 1.05 21.28 15.97
CA GLU A 350 1.93 22.43 16.20
C GLU A 350 3.17 22.12 17.05
N GLU A 351 3.14 21.12 17.94
CA GLU A 351 4.26 20.75 18.82
C GLU A 351 4.99 19.46 18.38
N LYS A 352 6.08 19.14 19.07
CA LYS A 352 6.75 17.84 18.95
C LYS A 352 5.89 16.73 19.57
N CYS A 353 5.87 15.57 18.91
CA CYS A 353 5.19 14.35 19.37
C CYS A 353 5.66 13.86 20.75
N VAL A 354 6.93 14.06 21.05
CA VAL A 354 7.59 13.71 22.31
C VAL A 354 8.48 14.89 22.74
N ASN A 355 8.35 15.33 23.98
CA ASN A 355 9.10 16.44 24.56
C ASN A 355 9.94 15.95 25.75
N ASN A 356 11.26 15.95 25.59
CA ASN A 356 12.22 15.46 26.60
C ASN A 356 11.89 14.04 27.13
N GLY A 357 11.44 13.15 26.25
CA GLY A 357 11.04 11.78 26.60
C GLY A 357 9.67 11.63 27.25
N THR A 358 8.79 12.63 27.21
CA THR A 358 7.37 12.50 27.57
C THR A 358 6.46 12.82 26.38
N THR A 359 5.28 12.23 26.30
CA THR A 359 4.30 12.53 25.24
C THR A 359 2.94 12.91 25.83
N LYS A 360 2.20 13.75 25.10
CA LYS A 360 0.76 14.01 25.33
C LYS A 360 -0.12 12.91 24.71
N TYR A 361 0.43 12.02 23.89
CA TYR A 361 -0.30 11.08 23.02
C TYR A 361 0.20 9.64 23.13
N PRO A 362 0.08 8.99 24.31
CA PRO A 362 0.62 7.63 24.53
C PRO A 362 0.00 6.56 23.62
N ASP A 363 -1.23 6.75 23.16
CA ASP A 363 -1.92 5.84 22.22
C ASP A 363 -1.39 5.94 20.77
N MET A 364 -0.48 6.88 20.48
CA MET A 364 0.10 7.12 19.16
C MET A 364 1.62 7.04 19.19
N PHE A 365 2.27 7.70 20.15
CA PHE A 365 3.72 7.76 20.28
C PHE A 365 4.19 7.03 21.54
N CYS A 366 5.13 6.12 21.37
CA CYS A 366 5.73 5.38 22.47
C CYS A 366 7.04 6.04 22.92
N ILE A 367 7.42 5.82 24.19
CA ILE A 367 8.60 6.46 24.80
C ILE A 367 9.48 5.47 25.59
N ASP A 368 9.02 4.22 25.75
CA ASP A 368 9.68 3.18 26.51
C ASP A 368 10.16 2.03 25.62
N GLY A 369 11.43 1.62 25.78
CA GLY A 369 11.98 0.44 25.12
C GLY A 369 11.50 -0.88 25.74
N SER A 370 10.23 -0.97 26.10
CA SER A 370 9.64 -2.17 26.69
C SER A 370 9.52 -3.29 25.66
N PHE A 371 9.90 -4.51 26.05
CA PHE A 371 9.74 -5.71 25.24
C PHE A 371 8.37 -6.39 25.43
N LEU A 372 7.47 -5.81 26.24
CA LEU A 372 6.08 -6.26 26.28
C LEU A 372 5.38 -5.82 24.99
N PHE A 373 4.63 -6.72 24.38
CA PHE A 373 3.89 -6.37 23.17
C PHE A 373 2.82 -5.33 23.46
N GLN A 374 2.68 -4.40 22.53
CA GLN A 374 1.57 -3.45 22.42
C GLN A 374 0.95 -3.64 21.03
N CYS A 375 -0.23 -3.09 20.78
CA CYS A 375 -0.82 -3.13 19.46
C CYS A 375 -0.24 -2.07 18.53
N THR A 376 -0.06 -2.43 17.26
CA THR A 376 0.04 -1.42 16.21
C THR A 376 -1.26 -0.59 16.18
N SER A 377 -1.17 0.69 15.81
CA SER A 377 -2.34 1.60 15.80
C SER A 377 -3.50 1.11 14.93
N ASP A 378 -3.19 0.36 13.88
CA ASP A 378 -4.14 -0.30 12.98
C ASP A 378 -4.74 -1.61 13.52
N ARG A 379 -4.26 -2.08 14.67
CA ARG A 379 -4.62 -3.34 15.34
C ARG A 379 -4.43 -4.59 14.47
N LEU A 380 -3.61 -4.52 13.42
CA LEU A 380 -3.33 -5.67 12.55
C LEU A 380 -2.23 -6.58 13.09
N ALA A 381 -1.39 -6.11 14.02
CA ALA A 381 -0.31 -6.89 14.61
C ALA A 381 -0.03 -6.55 16.08
N LEU A 382 0.63 -7.48 16.76
CA LEU A 382 1.48 -7.20 17.91
C LEU A 382 2.74 -6.47 17.45
N GLY A 383 3.23 -5.57 18.30
CA GLY A 383 4.42 -4.77 18.04
C GLY A 383 5.15 -4.36 19.31
N VAL A 384 6.29 -3.68 19.12
CA VAL A 384 7.08 -3.09 20.20
C VAL A 384 7.42 -1.64 19.83
N CYS A 385 7.81 -0.83 20.82
CA CYS A 385 8.17 0.55 20.57
C CYS A 385 9.41 0.64 19.67
N GLY A 386 9.26 1.31 18.53
CA GLY A 386 10.33 1.57 17.56
C GLY A 386 11.28 2.68 18.00
N LEU A 387 11.78 2.62 19.23
CA LEU A 387 12.73 3.58 19.79
C LEU A 387 14.17 3.10 19.59
N PHE A 388 14.95 3.87 18.83
CA PHE A 388 16.32 3.55 18.46
C PHE A 388 17.32 4.54 19.03
N ALA A 389 18.56 4.08 19.22
CA ALA A 389 19.74 4.92 19.43
C ALA A 389 20.58 4.93 18.15
N PHE A 390 20.70 6.09 17.53
CA PHE A 390 21.47 6.30 16.30
C PHE A 390 22.95 6.53 16.62
N GLY A 391 23.83 6.24 15.66
CA GLY A 391 25.28 6.45 15.80
C GLY A 391 25.71 7.93 15.69
N GLN A 392 24.78 8.84 15.48
CA GLN A 392 24.96 10.29 15.35
C GLN A 392 23.75 11.00 15.95
N ASP A 393 23.93 12.26 16.37
CA ASP A 393 22.83 13.14 16.77
C ASP A 393 21.80 13.31 15.63
N LEU A 394 20.51 13.27 15.97
CA LEU A 394 19.44 13.63 15.04
C LEU A 394 19.44 15.14 14.74
N HIS A 395 18.80 15.53 13.64
CA HIS A 395 18.59 16.95 13.31
C HIS A 395 17.74 17.62 14.43
N PRO A 396 17.98 18.89 14.83
CA PRO A 396 17.32 19.51 15.99
C PRO A 396 15.79 19.45 16.04
N VAL A 397 15.13 19.44 14.87
CA VAL A 397 13.66 19.29 14.76
C VAL A 397 13.19 17.90 15.24
N TYR A 398 13.99 16.86 15.00
CA TYR A 398 13.74 15.46 15.37
C TYR A 398 14.33 15.04 16.73
N ARG A 399 14.90 15.98 17.49
CA ARG A 399 15.39 15.70 18.84
C ARG A 399 14.22 15.71 19.83
N TYR A 400 13.85 14.54 20.32
CA TYR A 400 12.70 14.34 21.21
C TYR A 400 13.06 13.93 22.64
N PHE A 401 14.22 13.33 22.83
CA PHE A 401 14.68 12.79 24.10
C PHE A 401 15.85 13.61 24.66
N LYS A 402 16.14 13.42 25.95
CA LYS A 402 17.34 13.97 26.61
C LYS A 402 18.63 13.63 25.86
N TYR A 403 18.68 12.44 25.26
CA TYR A 403 19.78 11.99 24.40
C TYR A 403 19.45 12.36 22.94
N PRO A 404 20.23 13.26 22.31
CA PRO A 404 19.91 13.83 20.99
C PRO A 404 20.02 12.85 19.81
N PHE A 405 20.58 11.67 20.04
CA PHE A 405 20.68 10.55 19.10
C PHE A 405 19.57 9.50 19.29
N MET A 406 18.56 9.75 20.13
CA MET A 406 17.42 8.83 20.30
C MET A 406 16.18 9.33 19.57
N GLY A 407 15.48 8.42 18.89
CA GLY A 407 14.25 8.71 18.15
C GLY A 407 13.61 7.47 17.53
N GLY A 408 12.53 7.68 16.81
CA GLY A 408 11.83 6.70 15.99
C GLY A 408 12.62 6.31 14.75
N SER A 409 12.22 5.22 14.09
CA SER A 409 12.84 4.79 12.83
C SER A 409 12.50 5.75 11.68
N PRO A 410 13.47 6.21 10.86
CA PRO A 410 13.19 6.99 9.64
C PRO A 410 12.37 6.19 8.61
N ASN A 411 12.28 4.88 8.78
CA ASN A 411 11.47 4.01 7.96
C ASN A 411 9.96 4.14 8.23
N GLU A 412 9.56 4.80 9.32
CA GLU A 412 8.15 5.03 9.64
C GLU A 412 7.60 6.34 9.07
N LEU A 413 8.42 7.24 8.51
CA LEU A 413 7.97 8.56 8.00
C LEU A 413 7.16 9.37 9.04
N THR A 414 7.48 9.23 10.31
CA THR A 414 6.74 9.83 11.43
C THR A 414 7.46 11.05 12.02
N ASP A 415 8.25 11.80 11.24
CA ASP A 415 9.20 12.80 11.74
C ASP A 415 10.20 12.19 12.76
N TYR A 416 10.61 10.93 12.62
CA TYR A 416 11.32 10.17 13.69
C TYR A 416 10.56 10.14 15.04
N CYS A 417 9.23 10.32 15.09
CA CYS A 417 8.45 10.05 16.30
C CYS A 417 8.36 8.52 16.51
N PRO A 418 8.75 7.97 17.68
CA PRO A 418 8.66 6.53 17.91
C PRO A 418 7.20 6.08 17.99
N VAL A 419 6.89 5.02 17.26
CA VAL A 419 5.56 4.39 17.20
C VAL A 419 5.69 2.89 17.48
N ILE A 420 4.57 2.22 17.75
CA ILE A 420 4.56 0.75 17.84
C ILE A 420 4.68 0.17 16.43
N MET A 421 5.83 -0.45 16.16
CA MET A 421 6.11 -1.13 14.89
C MET A 421 5.73 -2.61 15.01
N PRO A 422 5.17 -3.24 13.95
CA PRO A 422 4.81 -4.65 13.99
C PRO A 422 6.04 -5.54 14.22
N SER A 423 5.91 -6.56 15.08
CA SER A 423 6.92 -7.63 15.15
C SER A 423 6.75 -8.58 13.96
N ALA A 424 7.84 -9.21 13.52
CA ALA A 424 7.82 -9.99 12.28
C ALA A 424 6.80 -11.14 12.30
N GLU A 425 6.66 -11.82 13.44
CA GLU A 425 5.68 -12.90 13.63
C GLU A 425 4.39 -12.38 14.31
N GLY A 426 4.19 -11.07 14.41
CA GLY A 426 3.14 -10.43 15.23
C GLY A 426 1.78 -10.29 14.56
N THR A 427 1.65 -10.63 13.27
CA THR A 427 0.43 -10.39 12.49
C THR A 427 -0.77 -11.15 13.07
N CYS A 428 -1.87 -10.48 13.36
CA CYS A 428 -3.08 -11.13 13.88
C CYS A 428 -3.94 -11.77 12.77
N THR A 429 -3.85 -11.27 11.54
CA THR A 429 -4.78 -11.61 10.44
C THR A 429 -4.46 -12.91 9.68
N ASN A 430 -3.37 -13.60 10.04
CA ASN A 430 -2.95 -14.86 9.41
C ASN A 430 -2.52 -15.89 10.46
N THR A 431 -2.35 -17.14 10.05
CA THR A 431 -2.03 -18.27 10.94
C THR A 431 -0.52 -18.46 11.18
N LEU A 432 0.34 -17.49 10.83
CA LEU A 432 1.79 -17.58 11.01
C LEU A 432 2.26 -17.10 12.38
N ASN A 433 1.44 -16.28 13.06
CA ASN A 433 1.73 -15.80 14.40
C ASN A 433 1.55 -16.91 15.43
N ASN A 434 2.64 -17.21 16.13
CA ASN A 434 2.74 -18.25 17.15
C ASN A 434 2.97 -17.67 18.57
N TYR A 435 2.68 -16.38 18.78
CA TYR A 435 2.86 -15.76 20.09
C TYR A 435 1.82 -16.25 21.10
N THR A 436 2.32 -16.64 22.27
CA THR A 436 1.54 -17.12 23.41
C THR A 436 0.41 -16.14 23.78
N GLY A 437 -0.82 -16.64 23.87
CA GLY A 437 -1.99 -15.82 24.20
C GLY A 437 -2.80 -15.36 22.98
N CYS A 438 -2.28 -15.51 21.77
CA CYS A 438 -2.95 -15.07 20.55
C CYS A 438 -3.95 -16.10 20.00
N ARG A 439 -5.07 -15.58 19.50
CA ARG A 439 -6.00 -16.27 18.62
C ARG A 439 -6.04 -15.53 17.28
N VAL A 440 -5.61 -16.20 16.21
CA VAL A 440 -5.28 -15.56 14.94
C VAL A 440 -6.10 -16.12 13.78
N GLY A 441 -6.41 -15.27 12.81
CA GLY A 441 -7.31 -15.56 11.70
C GLY A 441 -7.75 -14.28 10.98
N PRO A 442 -8.45 -14.37 9.83
CA PRO A 442 -8.72 -13.20 8.98
C PRO A 442 -9.44 -12.02 9.68
N THR A 443 -10.32 -12.33 10.64
CA THR A 443 -11.06 -11.34 11.43
C THR A 443 -10.34 -10.93 12.73
N SER A 444 -9.21 -11.54 13.08
CA SER A 444 -8.51 -11.22 14.32
C SER A 444 -7.86 -9.84 14.29
N ARG A 445 -7.80 -9.22 15.47
CA ARG A 445 -7.20 -7.91 15.72
C ARG A 445 -6.44 -7.93 17.04
N CYS A 446 -5.48 -7.03 17.18
CA CYS A 446 -4.75 -6.82 18.42
C CYS A 446 -5.58 -6.03 19.42
N VAL A 447 -5.61 -6.51 20.66
CA VAL A 447 -6.20 -5.85 21.84
C VAL A 447 -5.15 -5.72 22.95
N GLU A 448 -5.18 -4.59 23.64
CA GLU A 448 -4.27 -4.31 24.76
C GLU A 448 -4.67 -5.13 26.00
N GLY A 449 -3.69 -5.41 26.85
CA GLY A 449 -3.89 -6.11 28.11
C GLY A 449 -3.43 -5.30 29.33
N ASP A 450 -4.22 -5.32 30.39
CA ASP A 450 -3.89 -4.72 31.68
C ASP A 450 -3.46 -5.80 32.67
N LEU A 451 -2.15 -5.85 32.96
CA LEU A 451 -1.48 -6.87 33.77
C LEU A 451 -1.84 -8.31 33.33
N LEU A 452 -2.07 -8.47 32.03
CA LEU A 452 -2.58 -9.69 31.41
C LEU A 452 -1.51 -10.79 31.42
N ARG A 453 -1.82 -11.88 32.11
CA ARG A 453 -0.93 -13.03 32.26
C ARG A 453 -1.57 -14.31 31.75
N LEU A 454 -0.81 -15.03 30.93
CA LEU A 454 -1.07 -16.42 30.57
C LEU A 454 -0.06 -17.29 31.32
N ASN A 455 -0.54 -18.17 32.19
CA ASN A 455 0.28 -18.89 33.17
C ASN A 455 1.16 -17.93 34.00
N SER A 456 2.48 -17.97 33.79
CA SER A 456 3.49 -17.11 34.44
C SER A 456 3.99 -15.95 33.57
N VAL A 457 3.62 -15.90 32.29
CA VAL A 457 4.11 -14.93 31.30
C VAL A 457 3.21 -13.71 31.28
N ASN A 458 3.80 -12.50 31.31
CA ASN A 458 3.09 -11.24 31.04
C ASN A 458 3.14 -10.98 29.53
N VAL A 459 1.98 -10.91 28.88
CA VAL A 459 1.92 -10.85 27.40
C VAL A 459 1.88 -9.41 26.85
N GLY A 460 1.45 -8.44 27.66
CA GLY A 460 1.23 -7.06 27.19
C GLY A 460 -0.08 -6.99 26.39
N ALA A 461 -0.01 -7.28 25.09
CA ALA A 461 -1.15 -7.33 24.18
C ALA A 461 -1.32 -8.76 23.59
N ILE A 462 -2.49 -9.04 23.00
CA ILE A 462 -2.78 -10.31 22.32
C ILE A 462 -3.62 -10.08 21.05
N CYS A 463 -3.55 -11.02 20.11
CA CYS A 463 -4.56 -11.14 19.06
C CYS A 463 -5.81 -11.85 19.58
N VAL A 464 -6.99 -11.33 19.26
CA VAL A 464 -8.30 -11.98 19.49
C VAL A 464 -9.10 -11.99 18.20
N GLU A 465 -9.95 -12.99 18.01
CA GLU A 465 -10.93 -12.97 16.91
C GLU A 465 -12.05 -11.97 17.23
N VAL A 466 -12.52 -11.26 16.20
CA VAL A 466 -13.54 -10.21 16.31
C VAL A 466 -14.78 -10.55 15.47
N SER A 467 -15.97 -10.34 16.02
CA SER A 467 -17.23 -10.23 15.30
C SER A 467 -17.80 -8.81 15.47
N CYS A 468 -18.38 -8.30 14.38
CA CYS A 468 -18.89 -6.93 14.25
C CYS A 468 -20.39 -6.90 13.90
N GLU A 469 -21.12 -7.98 14.21
CA GLU A 469 -22.56 -8.12 13.93
C GLU A 469 -23.41 -7.04 14.64
N ASN A 470 -23.04 -6.69 15.87
CA ASN A 470 -23.72 -5.67 16.66
C ASN A 470 -23.10 -4.29 16.43
N LYS A 471 -23.76 -3.44 15.64
CA LYS A 471 -23.27 -2.07 15.34
C LYS A 471 -22.99 -1.28 16.62
N GLY A 472 -21.73 -0.90 16.83
CA GLY A 472 -21.27 -0.10 17.97
C GLY A 472 -20.71 -0.91 19.15
N ILE A 473 -20.88 -2.24 19.20
CA ILE A 473 -20.27 -3.10 20.22
C ILE A 473 -19.67 -4.33 19.54
N ALA A 474 -18.33 -4.40 19.49
CA ALA A 474 -17.65 -5.56 18.97
C ALA A 474 -17.80 -6.74 19.94
N SER A 475 -17.89 -7.95 19.42
CA SER A 475 -17.73 -9.17 20.21
C SER A 475 -16.34 -9.75 19.95
N ILE A 476 -15.66 -10.22 20.99
CA ILE A 476 -14.36 -10.87 20.87
C ILE A 476 -14.38 -12.30 21.40
N ARG A 477 -13.50 -13.15 20.85
CA ARG A 477 -13.15 -14.45 21.44
C ARG A 477 -11.64 -14.65 21.46
N TYR A 478 -11.12 -15.19 22.56
CA TYR A 478 -9.70 -15.25 22.86
C TYR A 478 -9.19 -16.71 22.87
N VAL A 479 -7.89 -16.94 23.08
CA VAL A 479 -7.35 -18.31 23.08
C VAL A 479 -7.83 -19.07 24.32
N GLY A 480 -8.22 -20.33 24.13
CA GLY A 480 -8.71 -21.21 25.20
C GLY A 480 -10.21 -21.10 25.51
N ASP A 481 -10.92 -20.16 24.88
CA ASP A 481 -12.37 -20.01 25.02
C ASP A 481 -13.00 -19.68 23.65
N ASP A 482 -13.93 -20.52 23.18
CA ASP A 482 -14.62 -20.33 21.91
C ASP A 482 -15.89 -19.46 22.03
N ASN A 483 -16.28 -19.07 23.25
CA ASN A 483 -17.43 -18.19 23.48
C ASN A 483 -17.14 -16.74 23.03
N TRP A 484 -18.19 -16.09 22.53
CA TRP A 484 -18.15 -14.67 22.16
C TRP A 484 -18.51 -13.77 23.35
N TYR A 485 -17.65 -12.79 23.62
CA TYR A 485 -17.82 -11.83 24.71
C TYR A 485 -18.04 -10.42 24.16
N PRO A 486 -19.09 -9.69 24.61
CA PRO A 486 -19.27 -8.29 24.23
C PRO A 486 -18.12 -7.45 24.79
N CYS A 487 -17.54 -6.60 23.95
CA CYS A 487 -16.37 -5.79 24.26
C CYS A 487 -16.66 -4.30 24.03
N PRO A 488 -17.50 -3.66 24.87
CA PRO A 488 -17.77 -2.23 24.77
C PRO A 488 -16.53 -1.41 25.12
N GLU A 489 -16.36 -0.26 24.47
CA GLU A 489 -15.19 0.62 24.59
C GLU A 489 -14.79 0.90 26.05
N GLY A 490 -13.50 0.76 26.36
CA GLY A 490 -12.92 0.99 27.69
C GLY A 490 -13.23 -0.09 28.73
N HIS A 491 -14.06 -1.08 28.41
CA HIS A 491 -14.32 -2.20 29.31
C HIS A 491 -13.07 -3.07 29.52
N ARG A 492 -12.91 -3.58 30.74
CA ARG A 492 -11.80 -4.46 31.13
C ARG A 492 -12.34 -5.88 31.32
N LEU A 493 -12.42 -6.63 30.21
CA LEU A 493 -12.88 -8.02 30.21
C LEU A 493 -11.86 -8.89 30.96
N LYS A 494 -12.31 -9.66 31.95
CA LYS A 494 -11.46 -10.62 32.67
C LYS A 494 -11.55 -11.99 31.99
N PRO A 495 -10.52 -12.44 31.24
CA PRO A 495 -10.56 -13.75 30.58
C PRO A 495 -10.46 -14.91 31.56
N GLY A 496 -10.98 -16.07 31.15
CA GLY A 496 -10.80 -17.35 31.82
C GLY A 496 -9.46 -18.03 31.49
N PRO A 497 -9.24 -19.28 31.98
CA PRO A 497 -8.08 -20.08 31.61
C PRO A 497 -7.90 -20.18 30.08
N PRO A 498 -6.67 -20.16 29.53
CA PRO A 498 -5.37 -20.26 30.20
C PRO A 498 -4.85 -18.95 30.83
N PHE A 499 -5.61 -17.85 30.76
CA PHE A 499 -5.24 -16.62 31.45
C PHE A 499 -5.42 -16.77 32.96
N THR A 500 -4.41 -16.34 33.72
CA THR A 500 -4.36 -16.50 35.19
C THR A 500 -4.62 -15.19 35.93
N ARG A 501 -4.39 -14.04 35.28
CA ARG A 501 -4.58 -12.70 35.85
C ARG A 501 -4.71 -11.64 34.74
N GLY A 502 -5.29 -10.51 35.11
CA GLY A 502 -5.35 -9.30 34.29
C GLY A 502 -6.65 -9.20 33.50
N HIS A 503 -6.67 -8.27 32.56
CA HIS A 503 -7.84 -7.97 31.75
C HIS A 503 -7.43 -7.70 30.31
N ILE A 504 -8.32 -8.03 29.37
CA ILE A 504 -8.28 -7.52 28.00
C ILE A 504 -8.99 -6.16 28.02
N ILE A 505 -8.34 -5.13 27.46
CA ILE A 505 -8.92 -3.78 27.34
C ILE A 505 -9.67 -3.71 26.02
N CYS A 506 -10.98 -3.43 26.07
CA CYS A 506 -11.83 -3.34 24.90
C CYS A 506 -11.63 -2.03 24.12
N PRO A 507 -11.18 -2.08 22.86
CA PRO A 507 -11.02 -0.89 22.02
C PRO A 507 -12.35 -0.26 21.59
N ARG A 508 -12.24 0.89 20.90
CA ARG A 508 -13.35 1.46 20.13
C ARG A 508 -13.83 0.47 19.06
N TYR A 509 -15.15 0.41 18.86
CA TYR A 509 -15.75 -0.36 17.77
C TYR A 509 -15.13 -0.03 16.41
N THR A 510 -14.86 1.25 16.12
CA THR A 510 -14.27 1.69 14.83
C THR A 510 -12.86 1.14 14.60
N ASP A 511 -12.06 1.00 15.66
CA ASP A 511 -10.66 0.55 15.53
C ASP A 511 -10.56 -0.94 15.22
N LEU A 512 -11.63 -1.71 15.50
CA LEU A 512 -11.72 -3.14 15.18
C LEU A 512 -12.53 -3.38 13.89
N CYS A 513 -13.66 -2.70 13.74
CA CYS A 513 -14.72 -3.09 12.82
C CYS A 513 -14.79 -2.29 11.52
N THR A 514 -14.09 -1.16 11.36
CA THR A 514 -14.21 -0.33 10.14
C THR A 514 -13.84 -1.11 8.87
N THR A 515 -12.78 -1.92 8.89
CA THR A 515 -12.40 -2.78 7.75
C THR A 515 -13.08 -4.16 7.72
N LEU A 516 -13.67 -4.60 8.83
CA LEU A 516 -14.40 -5.88 8.91
C LEU A 516 -15.87 -5.75 8.48
N GLY A 517 -16.54 -4.63 8.79
CA GLY A 517 -17.93 -4.38 8.38
C GLY A 517 -18.10 -4.39 6.86
N SER A 518 -17.13 -3.83 6.14
CA SER A 518 -17.06 -3.87 4.67
C SER A 518 -16.84 -5.29 4.11
N ALA A 519 -16.45 -6.27 4.93
CA ALA A 519 -16.37 -7.69 4.58
C ALA A 519 -17.63 -8.47 4.99
N VAL A 520 -18.32 -8.09 6.08
CA VAL A 520 -19.61 -8.69 6.49
C VAL A 520 -20.76 -8.26 5.55
N LEU A 521 -20.68 -7.05 4.99
CA LEU A 521 -21.58 -6.63 3.90
C LEU A 521 -21.36 -7.44 2.61
N LYS A 522 -20.14 -7.95 2.36
CA LYS A 522 -19.89 -8.85 1.21
C LYS A 522 -20.64 -10.18 1.37
N THR A 523 -20.51 -10.87 2.50
CA THR A 523 -21.19 -12.17 2.73
C THR A 523 -22.71 -12.08 2.79
N THR A 524 -23.29 -10.91 3.06
CA THR A 524 -24.75 -10.70 3.01
C THR A 524 -25.26 -10.27 1.63
N LEU A 525 -24.47 -9.53 0.85
CA LEU A 525 -24.82 -9.15 -0.53
C LEU A 525 -24.50 -10.25 -1.57
N ASP A 526 -23.52 -11.12 -1.33
CA ASP A 526 -23.18 -12.26 -2.20
C ASP A 526 -24.36 -13.24 -2.36
N ASN A 527 -25.31 -13.27 -1.41
CA ASN A 527 -26.53 -14.09 -1.50
C ASN A 527 -27.72 -13.39 -2.20
N ASN A 528 -27.67 -12.08 -2.46
CA ASN A 528 -28.75 -11.37 -3.15
C ASN A 528 -28.24 -10.17 -3.98
N THR A 529 -28.15 -10.39 -5.30
CA THR A 529 -28.23 -9.36 -6.36
C THR A 529 -26.97 -8.53 -6.69
N PHE A 530 -25.88 -9.14 -7.15
CA PHE A 530 -24.73 -8.39 -7.70
C PHE A 530 -24.07 -8.91 -9.00
N GLN A 531 -24.74 -9.77 -9.80
CA GLN A 531 -24.19 -10.24 -11.09
C GLN A 531 -24.30 -9.27 -12.29
N ASN A 532 -25.06 -8.17 -12.19
CA ASN A 532 -25.37 -7.31 -13.36
C ASN A 532 -24.53 -6.02 -13.49
N LEU A 533 -23.45 -5.85 -12.71
CA LEU A 533 -22.64 -4.62 -12.68
C LEU A 533 -21.13 -4.81 -12.93
N LEU A 534 -20.66 -6.06 -13.08
CA LEU A 534 -19.25 -6.39 -13.32
C LEU A 534 -19.11 -7.50 -14.37
N THR A 535 -19.63 -7.29 -15.57
CA THR A 535 -19.23 -8.07 -16.75
C THR A 535 -17.99 -7.43 -17.39
N PRO A 536 -16.93 -8.18 -17.71
CA PRO A 536 -15.91 -7.73 -18.65
C PRO A 536 -16.59 -7.29 -19.94
N VAL A 537 -16.19 -6.14 -20.50
CA VAL A 537 -16.74 -5.66 -21.78
C VAL A 537 -16.12 -6.47 -22.93
N GLU A 538 -16.68 -7.65 -23.20
CA GLU A 538 -16.47 -8.34 -24.46
C GLU A 538 -17.23 -7.59 -25.57
N GLY A 539 -16.51 -6.77 -26.32
CA GLY A 539 -17.07 -6.02 -27.45
C GLY A 539 -17.57 -6.94 -28.58
N PRO A 540 -18.63 -6.54 -29.33
CA PRO A 540 -19.28 -7.41 -30.30
C PRO A 540 -18.52 -7.51 -31.64
N VAL A 541 -17.32 -8.11 -31.64
CA VAL A 541 -16.50 -8.33 -32.85
C VAL A 541 -16.07 -9.81 -33.02
N GLN A 542 -16.96 -10.75 -32.66
CA GLN A 542 -16.69 -12.20 -32.77
C GLN A 542 -17.66 -12.96 -33.71
N ARG A 543 -18.30 -12.27 -34.67
CA ARG A 543 -19.13 -12.89 -35.74
C ARG A 543 -18.76 -12.41 -37.15
N SER A 544 -17.50 -12.63 -37.56
CA SER A 544 -17.11 -12.57 -38.98
C SER A 544 -15.87 -13.43 -39.33
N PHE A 545 -14.96 -13.68 -38.36
CA PHE A 545 -13.70 -14.37 -38.65
C PHE A 545 -13.80 -15.88 -38.97
N SER A 546 -14.88 -16.56 -38.57
CA SER A 546 -15.10 -17.97 -38.89
C SER A 546 -15.44 -18.24 -40.37
N LYS A 547 -15.61 -17.20 -41.20
CA LYS A 547 -15.89 -17.35 -42.64
C LYS A 547 -14.71 -17.01 -43.56
N LEU A 548 -13.60 -16.53 -43.01
CA LEU A 548 -12.37 -16.21 -43.77
C LEU A 548 -11.31 -17.32 -43.70
N LEU A 549 -11.36 -18.19 -42.67
CA LEU A 549 -10.40 -19.29 -42.47
C LEU A 549 -10.69 -20.57 -43.27
N GLU A 550 -11.75 -20.62 -44.07
CA GLU A 550 -12.03 -21.75 -44.97
C GLU A 550 -11.60 -21.51 -46.43
N MET A 551 -11.16 -20.30 -46.80
CA MET A 551 -10.80 -19.96 -48.19
C MET A 551 -9.29 -20.08 -48.50
N GLU A 552 -8.41 -20.08 -47.50
CA GLU A 552 -6.94 -20.23 -47.71
C GLU A 552 -6.44 -21.68 -47.65
N LYS A 553 -7.33 -22.68 -47.77
CA LYS A 553 -6.96 -24.11 -47.73
C LYS A 553 -6.84 -24.80 -49.10
N ASN A 554 -7.03 -24.07 -50.19
CA ASN A 554 -6.91 -24.57 -51.56
C ASN A 554 -6.19 -23.57 -52.48
N GLU A 555 -4.86 -23.56 -52.45
CA GLU A 555 -3.97 -23.45 -53.63
C GLU A 555 -2.49 -23.34 -53.18
N GLY A 556 -1.56 -23.95 -53.94
CA GLY A 556 -0.15 -23.48 -53.94
C GLY A 556 1.00 -24.48 -53.79
N ARG A 557 0.85 -25.77 -54.07
CA ARG A 557 1.95 -26.77 -54.01
C ARG A 557 3.03 -26.55 -55.09
N LYS A 558 4.31 -26.25 -54.73
CA LYS A 558 5.54 -26.67 -55.50
C LYS A 558 6.91 -26.32 -54.87
N LYS A 559 7.79 -27.34 -54.81
CA LYS A 559 9.30 -27.42 -54.91
C LYS A 559 10.16 -26.33 -54.21
N TYR A 560 11.21 -26.66 -53.45
CA TYR A 560 12.53 -27.22 -53.86
C TYR A 560 13.24 -27.83 -52.61
N SER A 561 13.60 -29.13 -52.58
CA SER A 561 14.91 -29.77 -52.93
C SER A 561 16.01 -29.75 -51.85
N GLU A 562 16.48 -30.94 -51.46
CA GLU A 562 17.62 -31.21 -50.56
C GLU A 562 18.99 -30.88 -51.18
N VAL A 563 19.99 -30.56 -50.33
CA VAL A 563 21.43 -30.81 -50.57
C VAL A 563 22.10 -31.21 -49.25
N ASP A 564 23.18 -31.99 -49.35
CA ASP A 564 23.70 -32.95 -48.38
C ASP A 564 24.65 -32.47 -47.26
N ALA A 565 25.00 -33.42 -46.39
CA ALA A 565 25.82 -33.28 -45.19
C ALA A 565 27.36 -33.12 -45.41
N GLY A 566 28.07 -32.76 -44.34
CA GLY A 566 29.54 -32.76 -44.28
C GLY A 566 30.10 -32.75 -42.86
N SER A 567 30.48 -33.93 -42.34
CA SER A 567 31.03 -34.12 -40.98
C SER A 567 32.56 -34.04 -40.95
N VAL A 568 33.16 -33.36 -39.96
CA VAL A 568 34.52 -33.65 -39.47
C VAL A 568 34.59 -33.42 -37.96
N ALA A 569 35.19 -34.36 -37.22
CA ALA A 569 35.53 -34.20 -35.80
C ALA A 569 36.90 -34.83 -35.51
N VAL A 570 37.86 -34.04 -35.00
CA VAL A 570 39.10 -34.51 -34.34
C VAL A 570 39.56 -33.44 -33.32
N ALA A 571 40.01 -33.87 -32.14
CA ALA A 571 40.70 -33.08 -31.09
C ALA A 571 42.02 -33.82 -30.72
N PRO A 572 42.85 -33.45 -29.71
CA PRO A 572 42.87 -32.29 -28.79
C PRO A 572 44.31 -31.66 -28.68
N ILE A 573 44.75 -31.24 -27.46
CA ILE A 573 46.11 -30.81 -26.99
C ILE A 573 46.36 -29.28 -27.09
N LEU A 574 46.82 -28.50 -26.08
CA LEU A 574 47.01 -28.59 -24.61
C LEU A 574 47.69 -27.28 -24.10
N LEU A 575 47.73 -27.08 -22.77
CA LEU A 575 48.21 -25.90 -21.99
C LEU A 575 47.26 -24.68 -22.05
N TRP A 576 47.08 -23.84 -21.02
CA TRP A 576 47.35 -23.88 -19.55
C TRP A 576 46.35 -22.89 -18.86
N LEU A 577 46.22 -22.66 -17.54
CA LEU A 577 47.03 -22.84 -16.32
C LEU A 577 46.06 -22.77 -15.12
N LEU A 578 46.12 -23.68 -14.12
CA LEU A 578 45.62 -23.46 -12.73
C LEU A 578 45.70 -24.75 -11.88
N LEU A 579 46.55 -24.77 -10.85
CA LEU A 579 46.22 -25.13 -9.45
C LEU A 579 47.48 -25.41 -8.60
N CYS A 580 47.25 -25.42 -7.27
CA CYS A 580 48.15 -25.81 -6.17
C CYS A 580 49.27 -24.80 -5.80
N SER A 581 49.65 -24.62 -4.52
CA SER A 581 49.03 -24.94 -3.21
C SER A 581 49.95 -24.43 -2.07
N LEU A 582 49.52 -24.59 -0.81
CA LEU A 582 50.32 -24.75 0.44
C LEU A 582 50.61 -23.53 1.36
N SER A 583 49.91 -23.57 2.51
CA SER A 583 50.41 -23.45 3.90
C SER A 583 51.46 -22.40 4.30
N GLY A 584 50.99 -21.41 5.07
CA GLY A 584 51.32 -21.21 6.50
C GLY A 584 52.77 -21.11 6.99
N ALA A 585 53.10 -19.99 7.63
CA ALA A 585 54.17 -19.87 8.63
C ALA A 585 53.83 -18.82 9.71
N LEU A 586 54.28 -19.09 10.95
CA LEU A 586 54.17 -18.23 12.13
C LEU A 586 55.36 -17.23 12.21
N VAL A 587 55.35 -16.41 13.29
CA VAL A 587 56.42 -15.54 13.87
C VAL A 587 56.19 -14.04 13.61
N GLY A 588 56.19 -13.14 14.60
CA GLY A 588 56.20 -13.30 16.07
C GLY A 588 56.87 -12.12 16.81
N MET A 589 56.53 -11.94 18.11
CA MET A 589 57.26 -11.15 19.14
C MET A 589 57.24 -9.60 18.96
N THR A 590 57.27 -8.72 19.98
CA THR A 590 57.23 -8.74 21.47
C THR A 590 56.81 -7.31 21.91
N ALA A 591 56.35 -6.98 23.12
CA ALA A 591 56.51 -7.59 24.46
C ALA A 591 55.26 -7.39 25.33
#